data_AF-A0A264W1K5-F1
#
_entry.id   AF-A0A264W1K5-F1
#
_cell.length_a   1.000
_cell.length_b   1.000
_cell.length_c   1.000
_cell.angle_alpha   90.00
_cell.angle_beta   90.00
_cell.angle_gamma   90.00
#
_symmetry.space_group_name_H-M   'P 1'
#
loop_
_entity.id
_entity.type
_entity.pdbx_description
1 polymer ?
#
loop_
_entity_poly.entity_id
_entity_poly.type
_entity_poly.pdbx_seq_one_letter_code
_entity_poly.pdbx_strand_id
1 'polypeptide(L)'
;MRALADDVFDFVAMAFNIPKGLLKGDVADVEAMTSNFLMFCVNPIAELMKDEINRKMFTKEEYLNGTRLDIDTRFIKITDINQVATAVDKLFMTGTHNIDENRDLLGEEPLNEEFSKQYYITKNYAKAEDVMKGGEENE
;
A
#
# COMPACT_ATOMS: atom_id res chain seq x y z
N MET A 1 22.63 27.27 -25.70
CA MET A 1 22.18 25.97 -26.27
C MET A 1 21.86 24.97 -25.16
N ARG A 2 22.76 24.76 -24.18
CA ARG A 2 22.51 23.87 -23.02
C ARG A 2 21.29 24.28 -22.17
N ALA A 3 21.19 25.56 -21.82
CA ALA A 3 20.03 26.11 -21.08
C ALA A 3 18.69 25.88 -21.78
N LEU A 4 18.63 26.04 -23.11
CA LEU A 4 17.41 25.81 -23.88
C LEU A 4 17.00 24.32 -23.84
N ALA A 5 17.97 23.41 -23.95
CA ALA A 5 17.70 21.98 -23.83
C ALA A 5 17.21 21.62 -22.42
N ASP A 6 17.83 22.19 -21.39
CA ASP A 6 17.44 21.97 -19.98
C ASP A 6 16.01 22.46 -19.70
N ASP A 7 15.60 23.58 -20.30
CA ASP A 7 14.23 24.08 -20.21
C ASP A 7 13.25 23.12 -20.89
N VAL A 8 13.57 22.59 -22.08
CA VAL A 8 12.73 21.59 -22.77
C VAL A 8 12.57 20.34 -21.92
N PHE A 9 13.64 19.81 -21.33
CA PHE A 9 13.57 18.65 -20.43
C PHE A 9 12.69 18.93 -19.22
N ASP A 10 12.79 20.13 -18.64
CA ASP A 10 11.97 20.53 -17.51
C ASP A 10 10.48 20.61 -17.87
N PHE A 11 10.14 21.17 -19.03
CA PHE A 11 8.75 21.23 -19.50
C PHE A 11 8.18 19.82 -19.74
N VAL A 12 8.94 18.95 -20.39
CA VAL A 12 8.51 17.55 -20.63
C VAL A 12 8.35 16.80 -19.32
N ALA A 13 9.29 16.93 -18.39
CA ALA A 13 9.22 16.31 -17.08
C ALA A 13 7.95 16.72 -16.33
N MET A 14 7.62 18.01 -16.32
CA MET A 14 6.40 18.53 -15.70
C MET A 14 5.14 18.03 -16.40
N ALA A 15 5.12 17.98 -17.74
CA ALA A 15 3.96 17.52 -18.50
C ALA A 15 3.59 16.06 -18.24
N PHE A 16 4.57 15.20 -17.97
CA PHE A 16 4.38 13.78 -17.69
C PHE A 16 4.45 13.42 -16.20
N ASN A 17 4.46 14.41 -15.30
CA ASN A 17 4.63 14.19 -13.85
C ASN A 17 5.89 13.37 -13.49
N ILE A 18 6.97 13.54 -14.25
CA ILE A 18 8.25 12.89 -14.02
C ILE A 18 9.14 13.83 -13.20
N PRO A 19 9.69 13.39 -12.07
CA PRO A 19 10.65 14.19 -11.31
C PRO A 19 11.87 14.57 -12.16
N LYS A 20 12.17 15.87 -12.24
CA LYS A 20 13.24 16.42 -13.11
C LYS A 20 14.61 15.80 -12.86
N GLY A 21 14.99 15.62 -11.59
CA GLY A 21 16.27 15.00 -11.23
C GLY A 21 16.36 13.55 -11.68
N LEU A 22 15.27 12.79 -11.64
CA LEU A 22 15.24 11.43 -12.18
C LEU A 22 15.47 11.42 -13.69
N LEU A 23 14.84 12.35 -14.43
CA LEU A 23 15.03 12.49 -15.88
C LEU A 23 16.46 12.95 -16.26
N LYS A 24 17.07 13.81 -15.43
CA LYS A 24 18.43 14.35 -15.63
C LYS A 24 19.53 13.43 -15.10
N GLY A 25 19.19 12.31 -14.46
CA GLY A 25 20.14 11.37 -13.88
C GLY A 25 20.83 11.88 -12.62
N ASP A 26 20.17 12.75 -11.87
CA ASP A 26 20.62 13.19 -10.54
C ASP A 26 20.55 12.00 -9.56
N VAL A 27 21.57 11.89 -8.71
CA VAL A 27 21.72 10.82 -7.71
C VAL A 27 21.29 11.26 -6.32
N ALA A 28 20.99 12.55 -6.12
CA ALA A 28 20.42 13.04 -4.88
C ALA A 28 18.95 12.58 -4.74
N ASP A 29 18.59 12.08 -3.55
CA ASP A 29 17.21 11.72 -3.16
C ASP A 29 16.46 10.77 -4.13
N VAL A 30 17.18 9.91 -4.85
CA VAL A 30 16.62 8.97 -5.84
C VAL A 30 15.46 8.15 -5.29
N GLU A 31 15.49 7.77 -4.01
CA GLU A 31 14.41 7.01 -3.39
C GLU A 31 13.09 7.82 -3.32
N ALA A 32 13.15 9.07 -2.87
CA ALA A 32 12.00 9.96 -2.81
C ALA A 32 11.50 10.30 -4.23
N MET A 33 12.42 10.55 -5.16
CA MET A 33 12.08 10.80 -6.56
C MET A 33 11.41 9.59 -7.22
N THR A 34 11.91 8.38 -6.97
CA THR A 34 11.31 7.14 -7.46
C THR A 34 9.91 6.95 -6.89
N SER A 35 9.73 7.22 -5.59
CA SER A 35 8.42 7.13 -4.92
C SER A 35 7.41 8.11 -5.54
N ASN A 36 7.83 9.35 -5.80
CA ASN A 36 7.00 10.37 -6.46
C ASN A 36 6.66 9.97 -7.92
N PHE A 37 7.63 9.43 -8.65
CA PHE A 37 7.41 8.97 -10.03
C PHE A 37 6.36 7.85 -10.09
N LEU A 38 6.44 6.89 -9.17
CA LEU A 38 5.42 5.83 -9.08
C LEU A 38 4.04 6.39 -8.70
N MET A 39 3.99 7.28 -7.71
CA MET A 39 2.73 7.84 -7.21
C MET A 39 2.01 8.73 -8.23
N PHE A 40 2.73 9.58 -8.95
CA PHE A 40 2.13 10.62 -9.81
C PHE A 40 2.10 10.28 -11.30
N CYS A 41 2.95 9.36 -11.77
CA CYS A 41 2.99 8.96 -13.17
C CYS A 41 2.49 7.53 -13.37
N VAL A 42 3.07 6.55 -12.68
CA VAL A 42 2.81 5.12 -12.98
C VAL A 42 1.45 4.66 -12.45
N ASN A 43 1.16 4.90 -11.17
CA ASN A 43 -0.08 4.44 -10.54
C ASN A 43 -1.34 5.00 -11.22
N PRO A 44 -1.42 6.29 -11.60
CA PRO A 44 -2.58 6.80 -12.33
C PRO A 44 -2.79 6.12 -13.69
N ILE A 45 -1.71 5.82 -14.42
CA ILE A 45 -1.81 5.12 -15.71
C ILE A 45 -2.28 3.67 -15.49
N ALA A 46 -1.72 2.98 -14.49
CA ALA A 46 -2.13 1.63 -14.13
C ALA A 46 -3.63 1.58 -13.76
N GLU A 47 -4.12 2.55 -12.97
CA GLU A 47 -5.53 2.64 -12.59
C GLU A 47 -6.43 2.85 -13.81
N LEU A 48 -6.07 3.79 -14.70
CA LEU A 48 -6.83 4.03 -15.94
C LEU A 48 -6.88 2.79 -16.84
N MET A 49 -5.78 2.05 -16.94
CA MET A 49 -5.75 0.80 -17.70
C MET A 49 -6.63 -0.27 -17.04
N LYS A 50 -6.53 -0.44 -15.73
CA LYS A 50 -7.34 -1.37 -14.95
C LYS A 50 -8.83 -1.08 -15.11
N ASP A 51 -9.24 0.17 -14.96
CA ASP A 51 -10.64 0.60 -15.09
C ASP A 51 -11.18 0.35 -16.49
N GLU A 52 -10.44 0.74 -17.53
CA GLU A 52 -10.92 0.61 -18.90
C GLU A 52 -10.92 -0.86 -19.37
N ILE A 53 -9.96 -1.68 -18.93
CA ILE A 53 -9.98 -3.12 -19.18
C ILE A 53 -11.17 -3.75 -18.46
N ASN A 54 -11.38 -3.42 -17.18
CA ASN A 54 -12.47 -4.02 -16.42
C ASN A 54 -13.84 -3.66 -16.99
N ARG A 55 -14.01 -2.41 -17.41
CA ARG A 55 -15.24 -1.92 -18.05
C ARG A 55 -15.54 -2.61 -19.37
N LYS A 56 -14.53 -3.02 -20.14
CA LYS A 56 -14.69 -3.61 -21.48
C LYS A 56 -14.77 -5.13 -21.47
N MET A 57 -14.00 -5.78 -20.59
CA MET A 57 -13.79 -7.22 -20.63
C MET A 57 -14.73 -7.99 -19.70
N PHE A 58 -15.28 -7.33 -18.67
CA PHE A 58 -16.16 -7.98 -17.69
C PHE A 58 -17.51 -7.29 -17.64
N THR A 59 -18.55 -8.07 -17.41
CA THR A 59 -19.87 -7.56 -17.06
C THR A 59 -19.89 -7.06 -15.62
N LYS A 60 -20.90 -6.26 -15.28
CA LYS A 60 -21.09 -5.77 -13.91
C LYS A 60 -21.22 -6.91 -12.91
N GLU A 61 -21.91 -7.99 -13.28
CA GLU A 61 -22.10 -9.16 -12.41
C GLU A 61 -20.78 -9.90 -12.17
N GLU A 62 -20.00 -10.14 -13.23
CA GLU A 62 -18.67 -10.76 -13.12
C GLU A 62 -17.72 -9.95 -12.22
N TYR A 63 -17.68 -8.63 -12.42
CA TYR A 63 -16.86 -7.74 -11.58
C TYR A 63 -17.27 -7.79 -10.11
N LEU A 64 -18.58 -7.75 -9.81
CA LEU A 64 -19.10 -7.82 -8.44
C LEU A 64 -18.89 -9.20 -7.79
N ASN A 65 -18.85 -10.27 -8.59
CA ASN A 65 -18.56 -11.62 -8.13
C ASN A 65 -17.05 -11.90 -8.00
N GLY A 66 -16.19 -10.89 -8.15
CA GLY A 66 -14.74 -11.00 -7.99
C GLY A 66 -13.99 -11.45 -9.25
N THR A 67 -14.68 -11.65 -10.37
CA THR A 67 -14.03 -11.90 -11.66
C THR A 67 -13.64 -10.58 -12.30
N ARG A 68 -12.45 -10.09 -11.94
CA ARG A 68 -11.89 -8.81 -12.40
C ARG A 68 -10.40 -8.95 -12.70
N LEU A 69 -9.88 -8.01 -13.48
CA LEU A 69 -8.44 -7.80 -13.61
C LEU A 69 -7.99 -6.76 -12.59
N ASP A 70 -6.92 -7.08 -11.87
CA ASP A 70 -6.24 -6.12 -11.00
C ASP A 70 -4.79 -5.92 -11.46
N ILE A 71 -4.29 -4.70 -11.35
CA ILE A 71 -2.92 -4.34 -11.73
C ILE A 71 -2.15 -3.98 -10.47
N ASP A 72 -1.24 -4.87 -10.09
CA ASP A 72 -0.42 -4.70 -8.91
C ASP A 72 0.86 -3.90 -9.23
N THR A 73 0.95 -2.67 -8.71
CA THR A 73 2.15 -1.83 -8.82
C THR A 73 3.02 -1.83 -7.55
N ARG A 74 2.66 -2.62 -6.52
CA ARG A 74 3.31 -2.60 -5.18
C ARG A 74 4.76 -3.04 -5.21
N PHE A 75 5.11 -4.01 -6.06
CA PHE A 75 6.48 -4.54 -6.18
C PHE A 75 7.39 -3.73 -7.11
N ILE A 76 6.91 -2.63 -7.72
CA ILE A 76 7.73 -1.78 -8.59
C ILE A 76 8.80 -1.03 -7.78
N LYS A 77 8.44 -0.54 -6.59
CA LYS A 77 9.39 -0.28 -5.53
C LYS A 77 9.43 -1.54 -4.69
N ILE A 78 10.61 -2.10 -4.42
CA ILE A 78 10.75 -3.14 -3.38
C ILE A 78 10.49 -2.43 -2.05
N THR A 79 9.22 -2.24 -1.73
CA THR A 79 8.81 -1.88 -0.37
C THR A 79 8.95 -3.19 0.37
N ASP A 80 10.07 -3.34 1.07
CA ASP A 80 10.35 -4.54 1.84
C ASP A 80 9.15 -4.77 2.79
N ILE A 81 8.54 -5.95 2.74
CA ILE A 81 7.44 -6.34 3.64
C ILE A 81 7.82 -6.07 5.11
N ASN A 82 9.12 -6.09 5.42
CA ASN A 82 9.67 -5.72 6.71
C ASN A 82 9.33 -4.28 7.15
N GLN A 83 9.18 -3.32 6.23
CA GLN A 83 8.83 -1.93 6.55
C GLN A 83 7.37 -1.80 7.03
N VAL A 84 6.47 -2.64 6.50
CA VAL A 84 5.05 -2.62 6.85
C VAL A 84 4.68 -3.64 7.93
N ALA A 85 5.49 -4.69 8.12
CA ALA A 85 5.22 -5.77 9.08
C ALA A 85 4.97 -5.26 10.50
N THR A 86 5.78 -4.32 11.00
CA THR A 86 5.60 -3.75 12.34
C THR A 86 4.32 -2.93 12.48
N ALA A 87 3.89 -2.25 11.42
CA ALA A 87 2.64 -1.49 11.43
C ALA A 87 1.43 -2.44 11.41
N VAL A 88 1.45 -3.43 10.52
CA VAL A 88 0.40 -4.45 10.40
C VAL A 88 0.25 -5.25 11.69
N ASP A 89 1.36 -5.68 12.30
CA ASP A 89 1.35 -6.38 13.58
C ASP A 89 0.70 -5.54 14.69
N LYS A 90 0.98 -4.23 14.77
CA LYS A 90 0.34 -3.33 15.74
C LYS A 90 -1.16 -3.16 15.49
N LEU A 91 -1.57 -3.03 14.23
CA LEU A 91 -3.00 -2.92 13.86
C LEU A 91 -3.76 -4.19 14.25
N PHE A 92 -3.15 -5.36 14.00
CA PHE A 92 -3.67 -6.65 14.43
C PHE A 92 -3.70 -6.77 15.96
N MET A 93 -2.60 -6.42 16.64
CA MET A 93 -2.44 -6.58 18.09
C MET A 93 -3.44 -5.74 18.91
N THR A 94 -3.76 -4.55 18.41
CA THR A 94 -4.75 -3.63 19.00
C THR A 94 -6.20 -4.02 18.70
N GLY A 95 -6.42 -4.99 17.80
CA GLY A 95 -7.75 -5.30 17.26
C GLY A 95 -8.36 -4.15 16.46
N THR A 96 -7.54 -3.23 15.96
CA THR A 96 -8.03 -2.17 15.07
C THR A 96 -8.38 -2.74 13.71
N HIS A 97 -7.68 -3.79 13.26
CA HIS A 97 -7.92 -4.47 11.98
C HIS A 97 -7.99 -6.00 12.18
N ASN A 98 -8.86 -6.66 11.43
CA ASN A 98 -8.88 -8.12 11.24
C ASN A 98 -7.91 -8.54 10.10
N ILE A 99 -7.83 -9.84 9.80
CA ILE A 99 -6.89 -10.36 8.79
C ILE A 99 -7.27 -9.86 7.41
N ASP A 100 -8.55 -9.86 7.04
CA ASP A 100 -9.01 -9.40 5.73
C ASP A 100 -8.79 -7.89 5.53
N GLU A 101 -8.98 -7.07 6.57
CA GLU A 101 -8.69 -5.63 6.54
C GLU A 101 -7.18 -5.36 6.40
N ASN A 102 -6.33 -6.15 7.05
CA ASN A 102 -4.88 -6.05 6.84
C ASN A 102 -4.46 -6.52 5.44
N ARG A 103 -5.12 -7.54 4.87
CA ARG A 103 -4.91 -7.96 3.48
C ARG A 103 -5.31 -6.87 2.51
N ASP A 104 -6.46 -6.25 2.70
CA ASP A 104 -6.94 -5.12 1.89
C ASP A 104 -5.98 -3.91 1.98
N LEU A 105 -5.49 -3.57 3.17
CA LEU A 105 -4.47 -2.53 3.36
C LEU A 105 -3.19 -2.84 2.58
N LEU A 106 -2.81 -4.12 2.53
CA LEU A 106 -1.66 -4.57 1.77
C LEU A 106 -1.96 -4.63 0.26
N GLY A 107 -3.21 -4.50 -0.19
CA GLY A 107 -3.68 -4.67 -1.57
C GLY A 107 -3.87 -6.14 -1.99
N GLU A 108 -3.94 -7.05 -1.03
CA GLU A 108 -4.21 -8.47 -1.24
C GLU A 108 -5.71 -8.75 -1.15
N GLU A 109 -6.20 -9.71 -1.95
CA GLU A 109 -7.59 -10.12 -1.88
C GLU A 109 -7.91 -10.73 -0.49
N PRO A 110 -9.06 -10.37 0.11
CA PRO A 110 -9.51 -10.95 1.37
C PRO A 110 -9.77 -12.44 1.21
N LEU A 111 -9.48 -13.22 2.25
CA LEU A 111 -9.72 -14.66 2.26
C LEU A 111 -11.21 -14.98 2.32
N ASN A 112 -12.01 -14.06 2.86
CA ASN A 112 -13.46 -14.18 3.00
C ASN A 112 -13.93 -15.31 3.92
N GLU A 113 -13.05 -15.83 4.77
CA GLU A 113 -13.32 -16.92 5.69
C GLU A 113 -13.79 -16.39 7.06
N GLU A 114 -14.49 -17.22 7.83
CA GLU A 114 -14.98 -16.82 9.15
C GLU A 114 -13.84 -16.39 10.08
N PHE A 115 -12.70 -17.10 10.04
CA PHE A 115 -11.55 -16.74 10.87
C PHE A 115 -10.85 -15.45 10.39
N SER A 116 -10.88 -15.12 9.10
CA SER A 116 -10.17 -13.95 8.58
C SER A 116 -10.89 -12.64 8.88
N LYS A 117 -12.21 -12.70 9.06
CA LYS A 117 -13.08 -11.56 9.43
C LYS A 117 -13.16 -11.32 10.94
N GLN A 118 -12.64 -12.24 11.75
CA GLN A 118 -12.64 -12.11 13.21
C GLN A 118 -11.59 -11.11 13.69
N TYR A 119 -11.95 -10.29 14.68
CA TYR A 119 -11.02 -9.41 15.36
C TYR A 119 -10.31 -10.16 16.48
N TYR A 120 -8.98 -10.19 16.39
CA TYR A 120 -8.11 -10.73 17.43
C TYR A 120 -7.54 -9.57 18.24
N ILE A 121 -7.50 -9.70 19.57
CA ILE A 121 -6.91 -8.71 20.45
C ILE A 121 -5.95 -9.43 21.38
N THR A 122 -4.71 -8.95 21.45
CA THR A 122 -3.77 -9.44 22.47
C THR A 122 -4.09 -8.82 23.83
N LYS A 123 -4.05 -9.63 24.89
CA LYS A 123 -4.29 -9.18 26.28
C LYS A 123 -3.04 -8.53 26.89
N ASN A 124 -2.36 -7.64 26.17
CA ASN A 124 -1.12 -7.02 26.64
C ASN A 124 -1.31 -5.70 27.41
N TYR A 125 -2.52 -5.12 27.39
CA TYR A 125 -2.89 -3.93 28.16
C TYR A 125 -3.98 -4.28 29.18
N ALA A 126 -3.56 -4.87 30.30
CA ALA A 126 -4.42 -4.96 31.48
C ALA A 126 -4.50 -3.57 32.15
N LYS A 127 -5.64 -3.22 32.76
CA LYS A 127 -5.69 -2.03 33.62
C LYS A 127 -4.64 -2.20 34.72
N ALA A 128 -3.99 -1.12 35.14
CA ALA A 128 -3.03 -1.18 36.25
C ALA A 128 -3.66 -1.86 37.50
N GLU A 129 -4.96 -1.68 37.69
CA GLU A 129 -5.79 -2.32 38.73
C GLU A 129 -5.85 -3.85 38.64
N ASP A 130 -5.80 -4.41 37.43
CA ASP A 130 -5.86 -5.86 37.18
C ASP A 130 -4.47 -6.52 37.30
N VAL A 131 -3.40 -5.78 37.00
CA VAL A 131 -2.01 -6.24 37.18
C VAL A 131 -1.62 -6.30 38.66
N MET A 132 -2.16 -5.40 39.49
CA MET A 132 -1.89 -5.39 40.94
C MET A 132 -2.57 -6.53 41.73
N LYS A 133 -3.49 -7.30 41.11
CA LYS A 133 -4.18 -8.43 41.76
C LYS A 133 -3.59 -9.81 41.41
N GLY A 134 -2.64 -9.88 40.47
CA GLY A 134 -2.08 -11.15 39.98
C GLY A 134 -0.93 -11.73 40.81
N GLY A 135 -0.83 -11.36 42.09
CA GLY A 135 0.32 -11.68 42.96
C GLY A 135 0.02 -12.58 44.16
N GLU A 136 -1.18 -13.14 44.28
CA GLU A 136 -1.54 -14.03 45.39
C GLU A 136 -2.22 -15.29 44.87
N GLU A 137 -1.44 -16.37 44.86
CA GLU A 137 -1.78 -17.76 45.22
C GLU A 137 -0.90 -18.74 44.44
N ASN A 138 0.25 -19.07 45.02
CA ASN A 138 0.85 -20.39 44.90
C ASN A 138 0.97 -20.92 46.34
N GLU A 139 -0.03 -21.69 46.78
CA GLU A 139 0.18 -22.76 47.77
C GLU A 139 0.74 -24.00 47.07
#